data_AF-A0A6G0XSV7-F1
#
_entry.id   AF-A0A6G0XSV7-F1
#
_cell.length_a   1.000
_cell.length_b   1.000
_cell.length_c   1.000
_cell.angle_alpha   90.00
_cell.angle_beta   90.00
_cell.angle_gamma   90.00
#
_symmetry.space_group_name_H-M   'P 1'
#
loop_
_entity.id
_entity.type
_entity.pdbx_description
1 polymer ?
#
loop_
_entity_poly.entity_id
_entity_poly.type
_entity_poly.pdbx_seq_one_letter_code
_entity_poly.pdbx_strand_id
1 'polypeptide(L)'
;MSSPAIRPAKAAQPRSKSSSSFLVALVLFLHFVMLVNLTVMVLSINLAKAADVSSVNLYMPKVTLPLFTAITCIYAVAFLSAVSTCSRRRSYGVAPVDSMTTSDNNFWSNDLVVAMLTILQIGCQSYQTYEMFDQLTHLPALLSYAGLVVLDCFVSPVTLLIRNREMKTTSENLADVVFCVALSGGHPTISARIPIFIYVVMDPNMSNDNAWAAEAVLTARRMLVPTSGLDLFAKLTMYGTPAVSLRRSLNSLRGIRRSDPSKNQIQSPRRRLLCLIVFGCTLWGMAFLFLVCRAVGFRDACPAYCVTHAYPLVDLSCLCIYANINCVKQGIDNPSALLHRDKVGPSLFFLQISRCPLKQGLAKETLEPFTQLGQIMLLFTDMEAWDGPLPPDVNQVSIRFSQLRSIPRALYQNVSEKLVVIELEGCRLDPMPPIFFEIWSNIAFLTLANVTLTELPRGVSDMANVQVVILRNNRLTEIPSSLVHRQVTVDLSGNSIAASTVDMMDPIQSRQVLLSGTPYCDKIGDPSICHQFCAEHCSVDWVGDHRCDWACFNSDCGYDGGDCDEFGFDRI
;
A
#
# COMPACT_ATOMS: atom_id res chain seq x y z
N MET A 1 -78.82 -32.83 29.51
CA MET A 1 -77.63 -32.69 30.38
C MET A 1 -76.48 -33.41 29.71
N SER A 2 -75.61 -32.65 29.06
CA SER A 2 -74.44 -33.15 28.33
C SER A 2 -73.29 -32.19 28.62
N SER A 3 -72.31 -32.66 29.40
CA SER A 3 -71.08 -31.93 29.69
C SER A 3 -70.27 -31.68 28.42
N PRO A 4 -69.74 -30.46 28.17
CA PRO A 4 -68.72 -30.26 27.17
C PRO A 4 -67.32 -30.37 27.80
N ALA A 5 -66.47 -31.12 27.10
CA ALA A 5 -65.07 -31.36 27.41
C ALA A 5 -64.21 -30.09 27.31
N ILE A 6 -63.30 -29.94 28.27
CA ILE A 6 -62.25 -28.91 28.32
C ILE A 6 -61.21 -29.23 27.23
N ARG A 7 -60.97 -28.31 26.29
CA ARG A 7 -59.81 -28.35 25.37
C ARG A 7 -58.58 -27.77 26.09
N PRO A 8 -57.39 -28.39 25.99
CA PRO A 8 -56.18 -27.79 26.53
C PRO A 8 -55.70 -26.62 25.66
N ALA A 9 -55.24 -25.56 26.31
CA ALA A 9 -54.68 -24.38 25.66
C ALA A 9 -53.41 -24.74 24.85
N LYS A 10 -53.35 -24.29 23.60
CA LYS A 10 -52.12 -24.33 22.79
C LYS A 10 -51.08 -23.41 23.44
N ALA A 11 -49.99 -24.00 23.94
CA ALA A 11 -48.80 -23.26 24.34
C ALA A 11 -48.25 -22.49 23.14
N ALA A 12 -48.15 -21.16 23.26
CA ALA A 12 -47.50 -20.30 22.28
C ALA A 12 -46.00 -20.61 22.23
N GLN A 13 -45.51 -21.10 21.08
CA GLN A 13 -44.07 -21.18 20.80
C GLN A 13 -43.49 -19.77 20.62
N PRO A 14 -42.32 -19.46 21.20
CA PRO A 14 -41.76 -18.11 21.18
C PRO A 14 -41.10 -17.76 19.83
N ARG A 15 -41.09 -16.44 19.54
CA ARG A 15 -40.59 -15.71 18.37
C ARG A 15 -39.07 -15.90 18.05
N SER A 16 -38.56 -17.11 17.79
CA SER A 16 -37.11 -17.31 17.51
C SER A 16 -36.68 -17.28 16.02
N LYS A 17 -37.60 -17.31 15.06
CA LYS A 17 -37.24 -17.41 13.62
C LYS A 17 -36.61 -16.16 13.00
N SER A 18 -36.90 -14.96 13.51
CA SER A 18 -36.45 -13.69 12.90
C SER A 18 -34.97 -13.40 13.15
N SER A 19 -34.48 -13.64 14.37
CA SER A 19 -33.08 -13.37 14.75
C SER A 19 -32.07 -14.29 14.05
N SER A 20 -32.43 -15.57 13.82
CA SER A 20 -31.57 -16.53 13.14
C SER A 20 -31.37 -16.19 11.65
N SER A 21 -32.41 -15.68 10.97
CA SER A 21 -32.32 -15.29 9.56
C SER A 21 -31.42 -14.06 9.35
N PHE A 22 -31.45 -13.10 10.29
CA PHE A 22 -30.61 -11.90 10.22
C PHE A 22 -29.12 -12.24 10.38
N LEU A 23 -28.77 -13.05 11.38
CA LEU A 23 -27.40 -13.49 11.63
C LEU A 23 -26.80 -14.24 10.44
N VAL A 24 -27.57 -15.14 9.80
CA VAL A 24 -27.12 -15.85 8.61
C VAL A 24 -26.89 -14.88 7.43
N ALA A 25 -27.78 -13.90 7.24
CA ALA A 25 -27.61 -12.90 6.19
C ALA A 25 -26.37 -12.01 6.43
N LEU A 26 -26.13 -11.59 7.67
CA LEU A 26 -24.95 -10.81 8.06
C LEU A 26 -23.66 -11.58 7.81
N VAL A 27 -23.58 -12.85 8.23
CA VAL A 27 -22.40 -13.69 8.01
C VAL A 27 -22.13 -13.88 6.51
N LEU A 28 -23.17 -14.15 5.71
CA LEU A 28 -23.03 -14.25 4.25
C LEU A 28 -22.56 -12.91 3.63
N PHE A 29 -23.07 -11.78 4.11
CA PHE A 29 -22.61 -10.47 3.66
C PHE A 29 -21.13 -10.23 3.98
N LEU A 30 -20.68 -10.55 5.20
CA LEU A 30 -19.27 -10.40 5.60
C LEU A 30 -18.35 -11.31 4.76
N HIS A 31 -18.76 -12.54 4.47
CA HIS A 31 -18.02 -13.42 3.55
C HIS A 31 -18.00 -12.91 2.11
N PHE A 32 -19.09 -12.29 1.63
CA PHE A 32 -19.11 -11.63 0.34
C PHE A 32 -18.10 -10.47 0.29
N VAL A 33 -18.06 -9.63 1.32
CA VAL A 33 -17.07 -8.55 1.44
C VAL A 33 -15.65 -9.10 1.40
N MET A 34 -15.36 -10.20 2.10
CA MET A 34 -14.03 -10.84 2.05
C MET A 34 -13.68 -11.34 0.65
N LEU A 35 -14.63 -11.97 -0.06
CA LEU A 35 -14.42 -12.45 -1.42
C LEU A 35 -14.11 -11.29 -2.39
N VAL A 36 -14.83 -10.18 -2.27
CA VAL A 36 -14.56 -8.96 -3.05
C VAL A 36 -13.14 -8.45 -2.76
N ASN A 37 -12.75 -8.37 -1.48
CA ASN A 37 -11.41 -7.92 -1.09
C ASN A 37 -10.28 -8.78 -1.70
N LEU A 38 -10.43 -10.11 -1.62
CA LEU A 38 -9.48 -11.05 -2.21
C LEU A 38 -9.41 -10.91 -3.75
N THR A 39 -10.55 -10.74 -4.39
CA THR A 39 -10.64 -10.55 -5.85
C THR A 39 -9.94 -9.26 -6.28
N VAL A 40 -10.18 -8.16 -5.55
CA VAL A 40 -9.50 -6.87 -5.80
C VAL A 40 -7.99 -7.00 -5.61
N MET A 41 -7.52 -7.72 -4.60
CA MET A 41 -6.09 -7.96 -4.38
C MET A 41 -5.44 -8.74 -5.52
N VAL A 42 -6.10 -9.80 -6.01
CA VAL A 42 -5.61 -10.57 -7.16
C VAL A 42 -5.58 -9.70 -8.42
N LEU A 43 -6.61 -8.89 -8.64
CA LEU A 43 -6.67 -7.98 -9.78
C LEU A 43 -5.58 -6.90 -9.70
N SER A 44 -5.36 -6.29 -8.53
CA SER A 44 -4.32 -5.26 -8.37
C SER A 44 -2.92 -5.80 -8.63
N ILE A 45 -2.61 -7.03 -8.18
CA ILE A 45 -1.30 -7.66 -8.45
C ILE A 45 -1.13 -7.96 -9.94
N ASN A 46 -2.20 -8.35 -10.64
CA ASN A 46 -2.16 -8.60 -12.09
C ASN A 46 -2.00 -7.33 -12.93
N LEU A 47 -2.55 -6.20 -12.47
CA LEU A 47 -2.54 -4.93 -13.19
C LEU A 47 -1.34 -4.03 -12.85
N ALA A 48 -0.60 -4.34 -11.78
CA ALA A 48 0.53 -3.53 -11.34
C ALA A 48 1.67 -3.51 -12.37
N LYS A 49 2.26 -2.34 -12.62
CA LYS A 49 3.42 -2.20 -13.50
C LYS A 49 4.69 -2.64 -12.78
N ALA A 50 5.76 -2.94 -13.53
CA ALA A 50 7.02 -3.42 -12.95
C ALA A 50 7.62 -2.45 -11.91
N ALA A 51 7.53 -1.14 -12.15
CA ALA A 51 7.98 -0.11 -11.21
C ALA A 51 7.15 -0.09 -9.91
N ASP A 52 5.83 -0.25 -10.02
CA ASP A 52 4.94 -0.34 -8.85
C ASP A 52 5.28 -1.58 -8.01
N VAL A 53 5.46 -2.72 -8.68
CA VAL A 53 5.82 -4.01 -8.06
C VAL A 53 7.17 -3.92 -7.32
N SER A 54 8.15 -3.25 -7.91
CA SER A 54 9.45 -2.98 -7.28
C SER A 54 9.31 -2.08 -6.05
N SER A 55 8.54 -0.99 -6.19
CA SER A 55 8.31 -0.01 -5.12
C SER A 55 7.62 -0.60 -3.89
N VAL A 56 6.67 -1.52 -4.09
CA VAL A 56 5.98 -2.22 -2.98
C VAL A 56 6.70 -3.48 -2.50
N ASN A 57 7.86 -3.85 -3.07
CA ASN A 57 8.66 -5.02 -2.70
C ASN A 57 7.84 -6.32 -2.62
N LEU A 58 7.06 -6.62 -3.67
CA LEU A 58 6.21 -7.82 -3.72
C LEU A 58 7.06 -9.10 -3.71
N TYR A 59 6.83 -9.96 -2.71
CA TYR A 59 7.54 -11.22 -2.55
C TYR A 59 7.12 -12.25 -3.61
N MET A 60 8.09 -12.77 -4.38
CA MET A 60 7.91 -13.85 -5.36
C MET A 60 6.60 -13.75 -6.17
N PRO A 61 6.44 -12.75 -7.05
CA PRO A 61 5.17 -12.49 -7.75
C PRO A 61 4.61 -13.72 -8.49
N LYS A 62 5.49 -14.53 -9.10
CA LYS A 62 5.14 -15.77 -9.81
C LYS A 62 4.56 -16.87 -8.91
N VAL A 63 4.77 -16.80 -7.59
CA VAL A 63 4.26 -17.77 -6.60
C VAL A 63 3.08 -17.18 -5.85
N THR A 64 3.20 -15.92 -5.43
CA THR A 64 2.18 -15.20 -4.67
C THR A 64 0.87 -15.12 -5.44
N LEU A 65 0.89 -14.72 -6.71
CA LEU A 65 -0.32 -14.55 -7.50
C LEU A 65 -1.13 -15.85 -7.66
N PRO A 66 -0.54 -16.99 -8.06
CA PRO A 66 -1.25 -18.27 -8.09
C PRO A 66 -1.84 -18.70 -6.74
N LEU A 67 -1.13 -18.48 -5.63
CA LEU A 67 -1.60 -18.85 -4.29
C LEU A 67 -2.86 -18.05 -3.89
N PHE A 68 -2.82 -16.73 -4.04
CA PHE A 68 -3.98 -15.88 -3.74
C PHE A 68 -5.16 -16.17 -4.68
N THR A 69 -4.87 -16.46 -5.95
CA THR A 69 -5.90 -16.90 -6.91
C THR A 69 -6.56 -18.21 -6.48
N ALA A 70 -5.76 -19.20 -6.07
CA ALA A 70 -6.27 -20.49 -5.59
C ALA A 70 -7.15 -20.34 -4.34
N ILE A 71 -6.70 -19.55 -3.36
CA ILE A 71 -7.51 -19.25 -2.16
C ILE A 71 -8.82 -18.56 -2.54
N THR A 72 -8.77 -17.56 -3.44
CA THR A 72 -9.97 -16.85 -3.91
C THR A 72 -10.97 -17.81 -4.55
N CYS A 73 -10.51 -18.74 -5.41
CA CYS A 73 -11.35 -19.77 -6.02
C CYS A 73 -11.96 -20.72 -4.98
N ILE A 74 -11.17 -21.21 -4.03
CA ILE A 74 -11.66 -22.09 -2.95
C ILE A 74 -12.73 -21.37 -2.13
N TYR A 75 -12.50 -20.09 -1.81
CA TYR A 75 -13.42 -19.25 -1.05
C TYR A 75 -14.73 -19.02 -1.82
N ALA A 76 -14.64 -18.72 -3.12
CA ALA A 76 -15.80 -18.53 -4.00
C ALA A 76 -16.66 -19.79 -4.07
N VAL A 77 -16.05 -20.97 -4.22
CA VAL A 77 -16.78 -22.26 -4.24
C VAL A 77 -17.48 -22.51 -2.90
N ALA A 78 -16.82 -22.26 -1.77
CA ALA A 78 -17.42 -22.38 -0.44
C ALA A 78 -18.60 -21.42 -0.26
N PHE A 79 -18.46 -20.18 -0.72
CA PHE A 79 -19.50 -19.16 -0.67
C PHE A 79 -20.72 -19.49 -1.55
N LEU A 80 -20.52 -19.89 -2.80
CA LEU A 80 -21.61 -20.28 -3.71
C LEU A 80 -22.35 -21.53 -3.20
N SER A 81 -21.62 -22.48 -2.59
CA SER A 81 -22.21 -23.64 -1.91
C SER A 81 -23.07 -23.21 -0.71
N ALA A 82 -22.66 -22.17 0.02
CA ALA A 82 -23.41 -21.56 1.11
C ALA A 82 -24.74 -20.98 0.63
N VAL A 83 -24.67 -20.09 -0.37
CA VAL A 83 -25.81 -19.36 -0.93
C VAL A 83 -26.83 -20.32 -1.55
N SER A 84 -26.38 -21.30 -2.33
CA SER A 84 -27.26 -22.29 -2.97
C SER A 84 -28.01 -23.17 -1.96
N THR A 85 -27.34 -23.55 -0.86
CA THR A 85 -27.97 -24.32 0.24
C THR A 85 -29.04 -23.50 0.93
N CYS A 86 -28.78 -22.21 1.20
CA CYS A 86 -29.76 -21.30 1.79
C CYS A 86 -30.95 -21.02 0.86
N SER A 87 -30.70 -20.84 -0.45
CA SER A 87 -31.74 -20.60 -1.45
C SER A 87 -32.68 -21.80 -1.62
N ARG A 88 -32.13 -23.03 -1.74
CA ARG A 88 -32.95 -24.27 -1.83
C ARG A 88 -33.84 -24.47 -0.61
N ARG A 89 -33.37 -24.08 0.58
CA ARG A 89 -34.15 -24.11 1.84
C ARG A 89 -35.35 -23.17 1.83
N ARG A 90 -35.23 -22.04 1.11
CA ARG A 90 -36.28 -21.01 0.98
C ARG A 90 -37.34 -21.42 -0.06
N SER A 91 -36.92 -22.14 -1.10
CA SER A 91 -37.77 -22.50 -2.24
C SER A 91 -38.53 -23.82 -2.10
N TYR A 92 -37.95 -24.82 -1.42
CA TYR A 92 -38.61 -26.10 -1.20
C TYR A 92 -38.68 -26.38 0.29
N GLY A 93 -39.90 -26.57 0.80
CA GLY A 93 -40.13 -27.25 2.07
C GLY A 93 -39.69 -28.72 1.99
N VAL A 94 -38.38 -28.96 1.86
CA VAL A 94 -37.63 -30.20 2.12
C VAL A 94 -37.82 -31.36 1.14
N ALA A 95 -36.69 -31.92 0.69
CA ALA A 95 -36.50 -33.38 0.60
C ALA A 95 -35.16 -33.76 1.29
N PRO A 96 -35.04 -34.95 1.91
CA PRO A 96 -33.79 -35.40 2.53
C PRO A 96 -32.79 -35.82 1.44
N VAL A 97 -31.55 -35.36 1.55
CA VAL A 97 -30.45 -35.89 0.73
C VAL A 97 -29.71 -36.91 1.58
N ASP A 98 -29.60 -38.12 1.04
CA ASP A 98 -28.95 -39.25 1.68
C ASP A 98 -27.44 -39.07 1.87
N SER A 99 -26.97 -39.82 2.84
CA SER A 99 -25.63 -39.86 3.40
C SER A 99 -24.54 -40.22 2.39
N MET A 100 -23.56 -39.33 2.26
CA MET A 100 -22.17 -39.71 2.01
C MET A 100 -21.27 -38.57 2.50
N THR A 101 -20.16 -38.91 3.18
CA THR A 101 -19.17 -38.04 3.88
C THR A 101 -19.41 -37.79 5.38
N THR A 102 -19.38 -38.84 6.20
CA THR A 102 -19.30 -38.73 7.68
C THR A 102 -17.87 -38.78 8.25
N SER A 103 -16.84 -38.97 7.42
CA SER A 103 -15.43 -39.02 7.88
C SER A 103 -14.82 -37.63 8.14
N ASP A 104 -15.03 -36.66 7.24
CA ASP A 104 -14.46 -35.30 7.36
C ASP A 104 -15.04 -34.47 8.51
N ASN A 105 -16.24 -34.79 8.99
CA ASN A 105 -16.95 -33.98 9.98
C ASN A 105 -16.35 -34.07 11.39
N ASN A 106 -15.56 -35.09 11.72
CA ASN A 106 -15.02 -35.26 13.07
C ASN A 106 -13.71 -34.50 13.31
N PHE A 107 -12.89 -34.28 12.27
CA PHE A 107 -11.61 -33.58 12.42
C PHE A 107 -11.82 -32.08 12.65
N TRP A 108 -12.60 -31.44 11.77
CA TRP A 108 -12.85 -29.99 11.80
C TRP A 108 -13.84 -29.55 12.90
N SER A 109 -14.53 -30.47 13.57
CA SER A 109 -15.39 -30.15 14.71
C SER A 109 -14.70 -30.33 16.06
N ASN A 110 -13.42 -30.70 16.06
CA ASN A 110 -12.63 -30.88 17.28
C ASN A 110 -12.25 -29.53 17.90
N ASP A 111 -12.70 -29.28 19.13
CA ASP A 111 -12.40 -28.06 19.90
C ASP A 111 -10.91 -27.70 19.92
N LEU A 112 -10.01 -28.69 19.90
CA LEU A 112 -8.57 -28.45 19.88
C LEU A 112 -8.10 -27.88 18.54
N VAL A 113 -8.65 -28.36 17.41
CA VAL A 113 -8.30 -27.85 16.07
C VAL A 113 -8.74 -26.39 15.95
N VAL A 114 -9.94 -26.06 16.45
CA VAL A 114 -10.44 -24.67 16.48
C VAL A 114 -9.52 -23.80 17.33
N ALA A 115 -9.19 -24.25 18.54
CA ALA A 115 -8.30 -23.51 19.41
C ALA A 115 -6.92 -23.25 18.78
N MET A 116 -6.37 -24.23 18.06
CA MET A 116 -5.10 -24.06 17.33
C MET A 116 -5.22 -23.04 16.18
N LEU A 117 -6.34 -23.06 15.43
CA LEU A 117 -6.60 -22.07 14.38
C LEU A 117 -6.74 -20.66 14.96
N THR A 118 -7.43 -20.50 16.10
CA THR A 118 -7.56 -19.23 16.81
C THR A 118 -6.18 -18.70 17.27
N ILE A 119 -5.34 -19.56 17.88
CA ILE A 119 -3.99 -19.16 18.29
C ILE A 119 -3.16 -18.74 17.07
N LEU A 120 -3.20 -19.53 15.99
CA LEU A 120 -2.45 -19.24 14.78
C LEU A 120 -2.90 -17.91 14.15
N GLN A 121 -4.21 -17.65 14.10
CA GLN A 121 -4.78 -16.42 13.58
C GLN A 121 -4.37 -15.20 14.42
N ILE A 122 -4.53 -15.25 15.74
CA ILE A 122 -4.12 -14.18 16.66
C ILE A 122 -2.61 -13.92 16.51
N GLY A 123 -1.81 -14.98 16.41
CA GLY A 123 -0.36 -14.86 16.18
C GLY A 123 -0.03 -14.15 14.87
N CYS A 124 -0.71 -14.51 13.77
CA CYS A 124 -0.52 -13.87 12.47
C CYS A 124 -0.95 -12.40 12.48
N GLN A 125 -2.09 -12.08 13.08
CA GLN A 125 -2.57 -10.69 13.24
C GLN A 125 -1.64 -9.85 14.13
N SER A 126 -1.12 -10.44 15.21
CA SER A 126 -0.15 -9.80 16.10
C SER A 126 1.16 -9.51 15.37
N TYR A 127 1.66 -10.47 14.58
CA TYR A 127 2.83 -10.28 13.72
C TYR A 127 2.60 -9.16 12.69
N GLN A 128 1.44 -9.14 12.02
CA GLN A 128 1.10 -8.05 11.10
C GLN A 128 1.14 -6.71 11.79
N THR A 129 0.55 -6.61 12.98
CA THR A 129 0.53 -5.38 13.77
C THR A 129 1.93 -4.96 14.19
N TYR A 130 2.76 -5.90 14.67
CA TYR A 130 4.15 -5.60 15.07
C TYR A 130 4.92 -4.94 13.93
N GLU A 131 4.91 -5.57 12.76
CA GLU A 131 5.63 -5.07 11.58
C GLU A 131 5.02 -3.78 11.03
N MET A 132 3.71 -3.60 11.17
CA MET A 132 3.02 -2.36 10.84
C MET A 132 3.55 -1.19 11.67
N PHE A 133 3.74 -1.36 12.98
CA PHE A 133 4.29 -0.34 13.86
C PHE A 133 5.74 0.02 13.52
N ASP A 134 6.51 -0.90 12.94
CA ASP A 134 7.90 -0.67 12.53
C ASP A 134 8.04 0.14 11.23
N GLN A 135 6.97 0.27 10.42
CA GLN A 135 7.04 0.85 9.06
C GLN A 135 6.02 1.96 8.77
N LEU A 136 4.82 1.91 9.34
CA LEU A 136 3.76 2.87 9.03
C LEU A 136 3.88 4.15 9.86
N THR A 137 3.48 5.26 9.24
CA THR A 137 3.53 6.61 9.82
C THR A 137 2.18 7.08 10.36
N HIS A 138 1.06 6.55 9.85
CA HIS A 138 -0.29 6.98 10.24
C HIS A 138 -0.77 6.36 11.56
N LEU A 139 -0.49 7.05 12.67
CA LEU A 139 -0.81 6.58 14.02
C LEU A 139 -2.29 6.19 14.24
N PRO A 140 -3.31 6.94 13.78
CA PRO A 140 -4.71 6.55 14.00
C PRO A 140 -5.05 5.19 13.36
N ALA A 141 -4.48 4.91 12.19
CA ALA A 141 -4.64 3.63 11.51
C ALA A 141 -3.96 2.50 12.31
N LEU A 142 -2.75 2.73 12.82
CA LEU A 142 -2.05 1.77 13.67
C LEU A 142 -2.81 1.42 14.95
N LEU A 143 -3.33 2.43 15.64
CA LEU A 143 -4.08 2.24 16.89
C LEU A 143 -5.41 1.52 16.65
N SER A 144 -6.10 1.85 15.56
CA SER A 144 -7.33 1.16 15.15
C SER A 144 -7.07 -0.33 14.89
N TYR A 145 -6.05 -0.66 14.09
CA TYR A 145 -5.67 -2.04 13.79
C TYR A 145 -5.27 -2.80 15.06
N ALA A 146 -4.37 -2.23 15.87
CA ALA A 146 -3.93 -2.84 17.12
C ALA A 146 -5.09 -3.04 18.11
N GLY A 147 -5.99 -2.06 18.23
CA GLY A 147 -7.17 -2.17 19.09
C GLY A 147 -8.09 -3.33 18.69
N LEU A 148 -8.26 -3.56 17.39
CA LEU A 148 -9.02 -4.72 16.88
C LEU A 148 -8.33 -6.05 17.19
N VAL A 149 -7.00 -6.14 17.05
CA VAL A 149 -6.24 -7.36 17.40
C VAL A 149 -6.27 -7.63 18.90
N VAL A 150 -6.12 -6.58 19.72
CA VAL A 150 -6.28 -6.68 21.18
C VAL A 150 -7.68 -7.19 21.51
N LEU A 151 -8.72 -6.63 20.91
CA LEU A 151 -10.10 -7.08 21.11
C LEU A 151 -10.30 -8.55 20.69
N ASP A 152 -9.72 -8.97 19.57
CA ASP A 152 -9.78 -10.36 19.09
C ASP A 152 -9.15 -11.34 20.10
N CYS A 153 -8.06 -10.94 20.77
CA CYS A 153 -7.41 -11.72 21.83
C CYS A 153 -8.34 -12.02 23.02
N PHE A 154 -9.37 -11.20 23.26
CA PHE A 154 -10.37 -11.44 24.30
C PHE A 154 -11.61 -12.16 23.76
N VAL A 155 -12.13 -11.74 22.62
CA VAL A 155 -13.43 -12.18 22.12
C VAL A 155 -13.38 -13.60 21.56
N SER A 156 -12.47 -13.87 20.61
CA SER A 156 -12.45 -15.15 19.90
C SER A 156 -12.14 -16.34 20.81
N PRO A 157 -11.15 -16.30 21.72
CA PRO A 157 -10.88 -17.42 22.63
C PRO A 157 -12.06 -17.71 23.59
N VAL A 158 -12.77 -16.69 24.06
CA VAL A 158 -13.91 -16.89 24.99
C VAL A 158 -15.04 -17.70 24.34
N THR A 159 -15.21 -17.61 23.02
CA THR A 159 -16.21 -18.40 22.29
C THR A 159 -16.00 -19.92 22.45
N LEU A 160 -14.75 -20.38 22.64
CA LEU A 160 -14.40 -21.79 22.85
C LEU A 160 -15.03 -22.39 24.12
N LEU A 161 -15.39 -21.54 25.10
CA LEU A 161 -15.96 -21.95 26.39
C LEU A 161 -17.50 -22.07 26.38
N ILE A 162 -18.16 -21.67 25.28
CA ILE A 162 -19.61 -21.75 25.14
C ILE A 162 -20.06 -23.21 25.17
N ARG A 163 -20.98 -23.55 26.09
CA ARG A 163 -21.43 -24.95 26.30
C ARG A 163 -22.46 -25.43 25.28
N ASN A 164 -23.28 -24.52 24.77
CA ASN A 164 -24.29 -24.84 23.76
C ASN A 164 -23.60 -24.94 22.40
N ARG A 165 -23.66 -26.13 21.78
CA ARG A 165 -23.02 -26.42 20.49
C ARG A 165 -23.42 -25.44 19.38
N GLU A 166 -24.68 -25.06 19.32
CA GLU A 166 -25.21 -24.18 18.27
C GLU A 166 -24.68 -22.76 18.45
N MET A 167 -24.85 -22.20 19.66
CA MET A 167 -24.32 -20.87 19.98
C MET A 167 -22.81 -20.81 19.85
N LYS A 168 -22.08 -21.84 20.29
CA LYS A 168 -20.62 -21.94 20.15
C LYS A 168 -20.20 -21.81 18.69
N THR A 169 -20.76 -22.66 17.83
CA THR A 169 -20.42 -22.66 16.41
C THR A 169 -20.77 -21.32 15.77
N THR A 170 -21.93 -20.73 16.06
CA THR A 170 -22.32 -19.44 15.48
C THR A 170 -21.45 -18.29 15.97
N SER A 171 -21.12 -18.24 17.27
CA SER A 171 -20.27 -17.20 17.85
C SER A 171 -18.82 -17.28 17.37
N GLU A 172 -18.23 -18.48 17.30
CA GLU A 172 -16.89 -18.70 16.74
C GLU A 172 -16.80 -18.15 15.31
N ASN A 173 -17.73 -18.57 14.43
CA ASN A 173 -17.70 -18.16 13.03
C ASN A 173 -17.94 -16.66 12.85
N LEU A 174 -18.81 -16.07 13.68
CA LEU A 174 -19.08 -14.63 13.63
C LEU A 174 -17.86 -13.82 14.09
N ALA A 175 -17.21 -14.23 15.18
CA ALA A 175 -16.01 -13.57 15.68
C ALA A 175 -14.89 -13.62 14.62
N ASP A 176 -14.57 -14.82 14.11
CA ASP A 176 -13.53 -15.02 13.09
C ASP A 176 -13.76 -14.12 11.86
N VAL A 177 -14.97 -14.13 11.30
CA VAL A 177 -15.25 -13.39 10.06
C VAL A 177 -15.26 -11.87 10.29
N VAL A 178 -15.76 -11.39 11.44
CA VAL A 178 -15.80 -9.95 11.74
C VAL A 178 -14.38 -9.40 11.88
N PHE A 179 -13.52 -10.03 12.68
CA PHE A 179 -12.15 -9.56 12.86
C PHE A 179 -11.33 -9.71 11.59
N CYS A 180 -11.43 -10.83 10.88
CA CYS A 180 -10.74 -10.97 9.59
C CYS A 180 -11.21 -9.95 8.57
N VAL A 181 -12.53 -9.71 8.41
CA VAL A 181 -13.03 -8.71 7.47
C VAL A 181 -12.52 -7.32 7.86
N ALA A 182 -12.56 -6.96 9.14
CA ALA A 182 -12.07 -5.67 9.59
C ALA A 182 -10.57 -5.49 9.33
N LEU A 183 -9.75 -6.48 9.70
CA LEU A 183 -8.28 -6.40 9.66
C LEU A 183 -7.69 -6.64 8.26
N SER A 184 -8.22 -7.59 7.49
CA SER A 184 -7.69 -7.98 6.17
C SER A 184 -8.43 -7.31 5.00
N GLY A 185 -9.66 -6.84 5.21
CA GLY A 185 -10.46 -6.20 4.16
C GLY A 185 -10.67 -4.71 4.39
N GLY A 186 -11.28 -4.37 5.52
CA GLY A 186 -11.67 -3.00 5.87
C GLY A 186 -10.47 -2.07 6.00
N HIS A 187 -9.50 -2.45 6.82
CA HIS A 187 -8.33 -1.61 7.07
C HIS A 187 -7.49 -1.35 5.81
N PRO A 188 -7.11 -2.37 5.00
CA PRO A 188 -6.41 -2.11 3.75
C PRO A 188 -7.24 -1.30 2.75
N THR A 189 -8.57 -1.43 2.77
CA THR A 189 -9.44 -0.59 1.93
C THR A 189 -9.35 0.87 2.31
N ILE A 190 -9.54 1.18 3.60
CA ILE A 190 -9.58 2.56 4.10
C ILE A 190 -8.20 3.21 4.02
N SER A 191 -7.16 2.51 4.49
CA SER A 191 -5.84 3.09 4.67
C SER A 191 -4.96 3.03 3.43
N ALA A 192 -5.25 2.16 2.46
CA ALA A 192 -4.42 2.02 1.25
C ALA A 192 -5.21 2.23 -0.05
N ARG A 193 -6.30 1.49 -0.25
CA ARG A 193 -7.01 1.50 -1.55
C ARG A 193 -7.73 2.81 -1.83
N ILE A 194 -8.34 3.44 -0.82
CA ILE A 194 -8.99 4.75 -0.98
C ILE A 194 -7.96 5.84 -1.32
N PRO A 195 -6.84 5.99 -0.57
CA PRO A 195 -5.77 6.92 -0.97
C PRO A 195 -5.24 6.68 -2.38
N ILE A 196 -5.00 5.41 -2.77
CA ILE A 196 -4.57 5.07 -4.13
C ILE A 196 -5.63 5.47 -5.16
N PHE A 197 -6.92 5.25 -4.86
CA PHE A 197 -8.00 5.68 -5.75
C PHE A 197 -8.05 7.20 -5.90
N ILE A 198 -7.90 7.95 -4.80
CA ILE A 198 -7.83 9.41 -4.83
C ILE A 198 -6.65 9.84 -5.71
N TYR A 199 -5.47 9.27 -5.51
CA TYR A 199 -4.30 9.55 -6.35
C TYR A 199 -4.54 9.24 -7.84
N VAL A 200 -5.09 8.08 -8.17
CA VAL A 200 -5.26 7.66 -9.58
C VAL A 200 -6.39 8.43 -10.29
N VAL A 201 -7.46 8.80 -9.56
CA VAL A 201 -8.70 9.29 -10.18
C VAL A 201 -8.97 10.77 -9.91
N MET A 202 -8.62 11.26 -8.71
CA MET A 202 -8.93 12.62 -8.29
C MET A 202 -7.75 13.55 -8.48
N ASP A 203 -6.58 13.17 -7.96
CA ASP A 203 -5.41 14.04 -7.90
C ASP A 203 -4.09 13.28 -8.03
N PRO A 204 -3.56 13.14 -9.26
CA PRO A 204 -2.26 12.52 -9.50
C PRO A 204 -1.07 13.29 -8.88
N ASN A 205 -1.25 14.57 -8.57
CA ASN A 205 -0.19 15.43 -8.04
C ASN A 205 0.14 15.11 -6.57
N MET A 206 -0.71 14.33 -5.88
CA MET A 206 -0.40 13.80 -4.54
C MET A 206 0.95 13.05 -4.48
N SER A 207 1.38 12.43 -5.58
CA SER A 207 2.69 11.77 -5.65
C SER A 207 3.90 12.70 -5.53
N ASN A 208 3.71 14.00 -5.75
CA ASN A 208 4.75 15.02 -5.56
C ASN A 208 4.94 15.39 -4.08
N ASP A 209 3.92 15.18 -3.24
CA ASP A 209 4.07 15.31 -1.78
C ASP A 209 4.87 14.11 -1.26
N ASN A 210 6.11 14.36 -0.87
CA ASN A 210 7.04 13.35 -0.40
C ASN A 210 6.60 12.66 0.90
N ALA A 211 5.91 13.37 1.80
CA ALA A 211 5.42 12.80 3.05
C ALA A 211 4.25 11.85 2.76
N TRP A 212 3.32 12.28 1.91
CA TRP A 212 2.22 11.44 1.44
C TRP A 212 2.73 10.23 0.66
N ALA A 213 3.68 10.42 -0.26
CA ALA A 213 4.23 9.34 -1.09
C ALA A 213 4.95 8.28 -0.24
N ALA A 214 5.76 8.69 0.73
CA ALA A 214 6.42 7.76 1.66
C ALA A 214 5.38 6.93 2.44
N GLU A 215 4.33 7.58 2.96
CA GLU A 215 3.25 6.91 3.68
C GLU A 215 2.46 5.96 2.79
N ALA A 216 2.08 6.40 1.58
CA ALA A 216 1.30 5.61 0.63
C ALA A 216 2.06 4.35 0.19
N VAL A 217 3.35 4.48 -0.14
CA VAL A 217 4.20 3.35 -0.56
C VAL A 217 4.37 2.34 0.57
N LEU A 218 4.70 2.78 1.79
CA LEU A 218 4.88 1.86 2.93
C LEU A 218 3.56 1.21 3.35
N THR A 219 2.45 1.95 3.27
CA THR A 219 1.12 1.40 3.54
C THR A 219 0.70 0.37 2.51
N ALA A 220 0.93 0.63 1.23
CA ALA A 220 0.69 -0.34 0.17
C ALA A 220 1.57 -1.59 0.34
N ARG A 221 2.88 -1.39 0.55
CA ARG A 221 3.87 -2.44 0.81
C ARG A 221 3.45 -3.35 1.96
N ARG A 222 2.98 -2.79 3.09
CA ARG A 222 2.64 -3.59 4.27
C ARG A 222 1.24 -4.18 4.22
N MET A 223 0.23 -3.44 3.79
CA MET A 223 -1.17 -3.88 3.87
C MET A 223 -1.66 -4.65 2.64
N LEU A 224 -1.16 -4.34 1.44
CA LEU A 224 -1.74 -4.89 0.21
C LEU A 224 -1.01 -6.14 -0.31
N VAL A 225 0.31 -6.21 -0.16
CA VAL A 225 1.12 -7.28 -0.77
C VAL A 225 1.99 -7.99 0.24
N PRO A 226 2.25 -9.30 0.11
CA PRO A 226 3.23 -9.97 0.95
C PRO A 226 4.66 -9.54 0.58
N THR A 227 5.48 -9.22 1.58
CA THR A 227 6.85 -8.73 1.41
C THR A 227 7.92 -9.75 1.81
N SER A 228 7.53 -10.81 2.51
CA SER A 228 8.41 -11.92 2.91
C SER A 228 7.63 -13.24 2.95
N GLY A 229 8.35 -14.36 3.09
CA GLY A 229 7.71 -15.67 3.25
C GLY A 229 6.83 -15.77 4.51
N LEU A 230 7.23 -15.14 5.62
CA LEU A 230 6.43 -15.08 6.84
C LEU A 230 5.20 -14.18 6.68
N ASP A 231 5.34 -13.05 5.99
CA ASP A 231 4.22 -12.15 5.67
C ASP A 231 3.20 -12.85 4.75
N LEU A 232 3.68 -13.57 3.74
CA LEU A 232 2.85 -14.43 2.89
C LEU A 232 2.08 -15.46 3.72
N PHE A 233 2.76 -16.22 4.59
CA PHE A 233 2.11 -17.21 5.44
C PHE A 233 1.04 -16.59 6.37
N ALA A 234 1.35 -15.46 7.00
CA ALA A 234 0.42 -14.76 7.88
C ALA A 234 -0.83 -14.30 7.11
N LYS A 235 -0.67 -13.71 5.93
CA LYS A 235 -1.79 -13.27 5.08
C LYS A 235 -2.62 -14.46 4.60
N LEU A 236 -2.00 -15.54 4.11
CA LEU A 236 -2.72 -16.75 3.70
C LEU A 236 -3.54 -17.36 4.84
N THR A 237 -3.01 -17.33 6.07
CA THR A 237 -3.73 -17.79 7.27
C THR A 237 -4.96 -16.92 7.54
N MET A 238 -4.79 -15.59 7.54
CA MET A 238 -5.88 -14.65 7.83
C MET A 238 -7.03 -14.77 6.81
N TYR A 239 -6.73 -15.02 5.54
CA TYR A 239 -7.75 -15.26 4.51
C TYR A 239 -8.31 -16.69 4.50
N GLY A 240 -7.49 -17.68 4.89
CA GLY A 240 -7.85 -19.10 4.86
C GLY A 240 -8.78 -19.54 5.99
N THR A 241 -8.53 -19.10 7.22
CA THR A 241 -9.31 -19.53 8.41
C THR A 241 -10.82 -19.22 8.28
N PRO A 242 -11.25 -18.02 7.84
CA PRO A 242 -12.67 -17.74 7.61
C PRO A 242 -13.34 -18.66 6.59
N ALA A 243 -12.60 -19.17 5.58
CA ALA A 243 -13.13 -20.10 4.59
C ALA A 243 -13.48 -21.46 5.21
N VAL A 244 -12.61 -21.94 6.09
CA VAL A 244 -12.80 -23.16 6.87
C VAL A 244 -14.00 -23.01 7.80
N SER A 245 -14.06 -21.88 8.52
CA SER A 245 -15.16 -21.52 9.42
C SER A 245 -16.51 -21.50 8.69
N LEU A 246 -16.61 -20.88 7.51
CA LEU A 246 -17.82 -20.88 6.66
C LEU A 246 -18.29 -22.31 6.31
N ARG A 247 -17.37 -23.18 5.88
CA ARG A 247 -17.69 -24.57 5.51
C ARG A 247 -18.19 -25.37 6.71
N ARG A 248 -17.60 -25.16 7.89
CA ARG A 248 -18.02 -25.78 9.16
C ARG A 248 -19.44 -25.34 9.56
N SER A 249 -19.77 -24.05 9.44
CA SER A 249 -21.10 -23.53 9.77
C SER A 249 -22.19 -24.18 8.91
N LEU A 250 -21.95 -24.32 7.61
CA LEU A 250 -22.91 -24.91 6.68
C LEU A 250 -23.21 -26.37 6.99
N ASN A 251 -22.16 -27.14 7.34
CA ASN A 251 -22.33 -28.53 7.73
C ASN A 251 -23.11 -28.65 9.06
N SER A 252 -22.88 -27.75 10.01
CA SER A 252 -23.66 -27.65 11.25
C SER A 252 -25.14 -27.35 10.95
N LEU A 253 -25.43 -26.35 10.11
CA LEU A 253 -26.79 -25.96 9.72
C LEU A 253 -27.55 -27.08 8.99
N ARG A 254 -26.85 -27.94 8.23
CA ARG A 254 -27.41 -29.14 7.58
C ARG A 254 -27.75 -30.25 8.59
N GLY A 255 -26.98 -30.40 9.67
CA GLY A 255 -27.16 -31.43 10.71
C GLY A 255 -28.29 -31.18 11.72
N ILE A 256 -28.77 -29.94 11.87
CA ILE A 256 -29.78 -29.50 12.88
C ILE A 256 -31.12 -30.26 12.80
N ARG A 257 -31.42 -30.96 11.71
CA ARG A 257 -32.69 -31.71 11.59
C ARG A 257 -32.74 -33.05 12.31
N ARG A 258 -31.63 -33.54 12.87
CA ARG A 258 -31.57 -34.88 13.50
C ARG A 258 -31.23 -34.87 15.01
N SER A 259 -30.95 -33.72 15.63
CA SER A 259 -30.47 -33.66 17.01
C SER A 259 -31.58 -33.47 18.05
N ASP A 260 -31.70 -34.47 18.92
CA ASP A 260 -32.47 -34.45 20.17
C ASP A 260 -32.00 -33.30 21.09
N PRO A 261 -32.89 -32.41 21.57
CA PRO A 261 -32.52 -31.26 22.42
C PRO A 261 -31.80 -31.67 23.72
N SER A 262 -31.95 -32.93 24.17
CA SER A 262 -31.23 -33.48 25.32
C SER A 262 -29.71 -33.67 25.09
N LYS A 263 -29.22 -33.64 23.83
CA LYS A 263 -27.81 -33.81 23.46
C LYS A 263 -27.07 -32.50 23.10
N ASN A 264 -27.68 -31.35 23.37
CA ASN A 264 -27.12 -30.03 22.99
C ASN A 264 -26.08 -29.46 23.97
N GLN A 265 -25.92 -30.06 25.15
CA GLN A 265 -24.84 -29.72 26.08
C GLN A 265 -23.63 -30.62 25.86
N ILE A 266 -22.50 -30.02 25.49
CA ILE A 266 -21.23 -30.73 25.36
C ILE A 266 -20.47 -30.59 26.68
N GLN A 267 -20.16 -31.71 27.33
CA GLN A 267 -19.06 -31.78 28.30
C GLN A 267 -17.77 -32.00 27.51
N SER A 268 -16.94 -30.97 27.37
CA SER A 268 -15.63 -31.15 26.73
C SER A 268 -14.67 -31.80 27.74
N PRO A 269 -14.09 -32.98 27.44
CA PRO A 269 -13.16 -33.66 28.34
C PRO A 269 -11.85 -32.87 28.57
N ARG A 270 -11.65 -31.79 27.80
CA ARG A 270 -10.44 -30.94 27.79
C ARG A 270 -10.70 -29.51 28.25
N ARG A 271 -11.77 -29.25 29.00
CA ARG A 271 -12.16 -27.90 29.44
C ARG A 271 -11.03 -27.15 30.17
N ARG A 272 -10.23 -27.82 30.99
CA ARG A 272 -9.06 -27.20 31.65
C ARG A 272 -8.05 -26.64 30.65
N LEU A 273 -7.74 -27.39 29.59
CA LEU A 273 -6.84 -26.95 28.52
C LEU A 273 -7.42 -25.75 27.76
N LEU A 274 -8.71 -25.76 27.43
CA LEU A 274 -9.36 -24.62 26.78
C LEU A 274 -9.32 -23.37 27.67
N CYS A 275 -9.56 -23.49 28.97
CA CYS A 275 -9.41 -22.36 29.90
C CYS A 275 -7.97 -21.82 29.94
N LEU A 276 -6.95 -22.69 29.89
CA LEU A 276 -5.55 -22.26 29.82
C LEU A 276 -5.25 -21.51 28.52
N ILE A 277 -5.79 -21.97 27.39
CA ILE A 277 -5.66 -21.28 26.09
C ILE A 277 -6.29 -19.90 26.16
N VAL A 278 -7.52 -19.78 26.67
CA VAL A 278 -8.20 -18.49 26.83
C VAL A 278 -7.40 -17.56 27.72
N PHE A 279 -6.90 -18.05 28.86
CA PHE A 279 -6.05 -17.28 29.75
C PHE A 279 -4.77 -16.81 29.05
N GLY A 280 -4.11 -17.69 28.29
CA GLY A 280 -2.91 -17.36 27.52
C GLY A 280 -3.16 -16.26 26.47
N CYS A 281 -4.22 -16.37 25.68
CA CYS A 281 -4.59 -15.34 24.70
C CYS A 281 -4.96 -14.00 25.37
N THR A 282 -5.66 -14.06 26.50
CA THR A 282 -6.01 -12.86 27.29
C THR A 282 -4.75 -12.17 27.81
N LEU A 283 -3.82 -12.95 28.37
CA LEU A 283 -2.53 -12.44 28.85
C LEU A 283 -1.70 -11.82 27.71
N TRP A 284 -1.70 -12.46 26.54
CA TRP A 284 -1.06 -11.92 25.34
C TRP A 284 -1.69 -10.59 24.92
N GLY A 285 -3.03 -10.51 24.87
CA GLY A 285 -3.75 -9.26 24.54
C GLY A 285 -3.43 -8.12 25.51
N MET A 286 -3.32 -8.40 26.81
CA MET A 286 -2.91 -7.41 27.82
C MET A 286 -1.45 -6.97 27.65
N ALA A 287 -0.53 -7.91 27.41
CA ALA A 287 0.87 -7.60 27.15
C ALA A 287 1.04 -6.76 25.87
N PHE A 288 0.29 -7.11 24.82
CA PHE A 288 0.30 -6.38 23.56
C PHE A 288 -0.27 -4.96 23.71
N LEU A 289 -1.39 -4.80 24.43
CA LEU A 289 -1.93 -3.49 24.78
C LEU A 289 -0.93 -2.63 25.56
N PHE A 290 -0.22 -3.23 26.52
CA PHE A 290 0.84 -2.54 27.25
C PHE A 290 1.96 -2.06 26.31
N LEU A 291 2.41 -2.91 25.37
CA LEU A 291 3.42 -2.52 24.39
C LEU A 291 2.96 -1.36 23.51
N VAL A 292 1.71 -1.38 23.03
CA VAL A 292 1.13 -0.28 22.25
C VAL A 292 1.09 1.01 23.07
N CYS A 293 0.57 0.96 24.30
CA CYS A 293 0.55 2.13 25.19
C CYS A 293 1.97 2.65 25.49
N ARG A 294 2.94 1.76 25.67
CA ARG A 294 4.33 2.12 25.90
C ARG A 294 4.95 2.82 24.69
N ALA A 295 4.76 2.25 23.50
CA ALA A 295 5.33 2.76 22.24
C ALA A 295 4.81 4.15 21.86
N VAL A 296 3.59 4.48 22.27
CA VAL A 296 2.96 5.78 22.02
C VAL A 296 3.26 6.78 23.14
N GLY A 297 3.24 6.34 24.39
CA GLY A 297 3.31 7.23 25.54
C GLY A 297 4.73 7.62 26.00
N PHE A 298 5.75 6.86 25.63
CA PHE A 298 7.10 6.98 26.21
C PHE A 298 8.23 7.01 25.17
N ARG A 299 7.93 7.36 23.91
CA ARG A 299 8.91 7.43 22.83
C ARG A 299 9.75 8.71 22.91
N ASP A 300 11.01 8.61 22.49
CA ASP A 300 11.89 9.77 22.31
C ASP A 300 11.40 10.68 21.18
N ALA A 301 11.49 11.99 21.37
CA ALA A 301 11.08 12.93 20.35
C ALA A 301 12.01 12.85 19.12
N CYS A 302 11.40 12.75 17.93
CA CYS A 302 12.14 12.88 16.69
C CYS A 302 12.57 14.33 16.44
N PRO A 303 13.70 14.55 15.75
CA PRO A 303 14.14 15.89 15.41
C PRO A 303 13.16 16.56 14.42
N ALA A 304 13.11 17.89 14.41
CA ALA A 304 12.14 18.65 13.61
C ALA A 304 12.26 18.44 12.08
N TYR A 305 13.43 18.06 11.59
CA TYR A 305 13.64 17.72 10.17
C TYR A 305 13.16 16.30 9.82
N CYS A 306 12.74 15.50 10.80
CA CYS A 306 12.06 14.24 10.56
C CYS A 306 10.55 14.50 10.39
N VAL A 307 10.10 14.57 9.14
CA VAL A 307 8.73 14.95 8.79
C VAL A 307 7.73 13.87 9.20
N THR A 308 8.07 12.60 8.94
CA THR A 308 7.25 11.44 9.34
C THR A 308 8.12 10.35 9.94
N HIS A 309 7.55 9.60 10.90
CA HIS A 309 8.27 8.58 11.67
C HIS A 309 7.35 7.38 11.99
N ALA A 310 7.97 6.24 12.26
CA ALA A 310 7.30 5.01 12.66
C ALA A 310 7.23 4.86 14.20
N TYR A 311 6.46 3.88 14.67
CA TYR A 311 6.14 3.67 16.08
C TYR A 311 6.52 2.27 16.59
N PRO A 312 7.73 1.75 16.37
CA PRO A 312 8.08 0.35 16.72
C PRO A 312 7.69 -0.03 18.15
N LEU A 313 7.09 -1.21 18.35
CA LEU A 313 6.48 -1.55 19.65
C LEU A 313 7.51 -1.70 20.79
N VAL A 314 8.74 -2.07 20.45
CA VAL A 314 9.80 -2.38 21.41
C VAL A 314 10.82 -1.25 21.51
N ASP A 315 11.32 -0.78 20.37
CA ASP A 315 12.29 0.31 20.31
C ASP A 315 11.60 1.66 20.57
N LEU A 316 12.13 2.43 21.52
CA LEU A 316 11.61 3.74 21.89
C LEU A 316 12.40 4.90 21.28
N SER A 317 13.46 4.62 20.51
CA SER A 317 14.19 5.68 19.82
C SER A 317 13.33 6.34 18.74
N CYS A 318 13.77 7.49 18.26
CA CYS A 318 13.22 8.04 17.03
C CYS A 318 13.54 7.08 15.86
N LEU A 319 12.52 6.76 15.07
CA LEU A 319 12.64 5.96 13.86
C LEU A 319 12.07 6.75 12.68
N CYS A 320 12.92 7.59 12.10
CA CYS A 320 12.52 8.49 11.03
C CYS A 320 12.28 7.73 9.73
N ILE A 321 11.18 8.04 9.06
CA ILE A 321 10.82 7.46 7.77
C ILE A 321 11.15 8.43 6.64
N TYR A 322 10.80 9.71 6.82
CA TYR A 322 11.11 10.77 5.87
C TYR A 322 11.84 11.92 6.56
N ALA A 323 13.08 12.16 6.15
CA ALA A 323 13.88 13.31 6.60
C ALA A 323 13.94 14.39 5.51
N ASN A 324 13.58 15.62 5.87
CA ASN A 324 13.70 16.82 5.05
C ASN A 324 14.71 17.79 5.68
N ILE A 325 15.94 17.75 5.18
CA ILE A 325 17.05 18.55 5.69
C ILE A 325 17.30 19.73 4.75
N ASN A 326 16.96 20.93 5.21
CA ASN A 326 17.31 22.18 4.54
C ASN A 326 18.46 22.87 5.29
N CYS A 327 19.67 22.88 4.73
CA CYS A 327 20.86 23.37 5.43
C CYS A 327 20.77 24.84 5.84
N VAL A 328 20.21 25.71 4.99
CA VAL A 328 20.02 27.14 5.30
C VAL A 328 19.06 27.31 6.48
N LYS A 329 17.92 26.60 6.49
CA LYS A 329 16.96 26.65 7.61
C LYS A 329 17.53 26.06 8.90
N GLN A 330 18.38 25.03 8.80
CA GLN A 330 19.03 24.39 9.94
C GLN A 330 20.28 25.15 10.43
N GLY A 331 20.79 26.13 9.67
CA GLY A 331 22.01 26.86 10.01
C GLY A 331 23.27 25.98 9.99
N ILE A 332 23.34 25.01 9.07
CA ILE A 332 24.45 24.07 8.93
C ILE A 332 24.99 24.07 7.50
N ASP A 333 26.25 23.66 7.33
CA ASP A 333 26.85 23.47 6.00
C ASP A 333 26.92 21.99 5.60
N ASN A 334 27.00 21.07 6.58
CA ASN A 334 27.12 19.64 6.31
C ASN A 334 25.94 18.85 6.91
N PRO A 335 25.09 18.21 6.08
CA PRO A 335 23.95 17.44 6.55
C PRO A 335 24.33 16.08 7.17
N SER A 336 25.54 15.57 6.97
CA SER A 336 25.95 14.24 7.46
C SER A 336 25.82 14.07 8.97
N ALA A 337 26.06 15.13 9.75
CA ALA A 337 25.91 15.09 11.21
C ALA A 337 24.46 14.88 11.68
N LEU A 338 23.48 15.25 10.84
CA LEU A 338 22.06 15.04 11.12
C LEU A 338 21.57 13.64 10.69
N LEU A 339 22.37 12.93 9.90
CA LEU A 339 22.08 11.60 9.36
C LEU A 339 22.75 10.48 10.16
N HIS A 340 23.10 10.72 11.42
CA HIS A 340 23.57 9.65 12.31
C HIS A 340 22.39 8.78 12.79
N ARG A 341 22.64 7.47 12.89
CA ARG A 341 21.68 6.47 13.37
C ARG A 341 21.08 6.82 14.75
N ASP A 342 21.84 7.48 15.61
CA ASP A 342 21.38 7.89 16.95
C ASP A 342 20.31 9.00 16.90
N LYS A 343 20.17 9.72 15.77
CA LYS A 343 19.22 10.82 15.60
C LYS A 343 17.97 10.40 14.85
N VAL A 344 18.15 9.66 13.76
CA VAL A 344 17.06 9.31 12.82
C VAL A 344 16.71 7.82 12.80
N GLY A 345 17.46 6.99 13.53
CA GLY A 345 17.28 5.53 13.50
C GLY A 345 17.72 4.91 12.17
N PRO A 346 17.60 3.58 12.00
CA PRO A 346 18.04 2.88 10.78
C PRO A 346 17.00 2.84 9.65
N SER A 347 15.72 3.15 9.90
CA SER A 347 14.63 2.91 8.94
C SER A 347 14.32 4.08 8.02
N LEU A 348 15.29 4.97 7.78
CA LEU A 348 15.11 6.08 6.86
C LEU A 348 14.77 5.54 5.47
N PHE A 349 13.59 5.93 4.96
CA PHE A 349 13.06 5.46 3.70
C PHE A 349 13.18 6.53 2.62
N PHE A 350 12.85 7.78 2.95
CA PHE A 350 12.95 8.95 2.07
C PHE A 350 13.93 9.96 2.66
N LEU A 351 14.86 10.43 1.84
CA LEU A 351 15.82 11.47 2.21
C LEU A 351 15.74 12.64 1.22
N GLN A 352 15.33 13.79 1.72
CA GLN A 352 15.41 15.06 1.02
C GLN A 352 16.50 15.93 1.64
N ILE A 353 17.43 16.37 0.81
CA ILE A 353 18.43 17.36 1.19
C ILE A 353 18.32 18.55 0.27
N SER A 354 18.22 19.73 0.85
CA SER A 354 18.08 20.96 0.11
C SER A 354 18.97 22.08 0.63
N ARG A 355 19.36 22.97 -0.28
CA ARG A 355 20.08 24.21 0.06
C ARG A 355 21.39 23.96 0.81
N CYS A 356 22.06 22.84 0.55
CA CYS A 356 23.29 22.43 1.22
C CYS A 356 24.50 22.57 0.26
N PRO A 357 25.67 23.02 0.76
CA PRO A 357 26.92 22.95 0.01
C PRO A 357 27.43 21.49 -0.04
N LEU A 358 27.14 20.81 -1.14
CA LEU A 358 27.39 19.38 -1.38
C LEU A 358 28.11 19.15 -2.71
N LYS A 359 29.25 19.81 -2.93
CA LYS A 359 30.02 19.69 -4.17
C LYS A 359 30.27 18.26 -4.67
N GLN A 360 30.54 17.32 -3.75
CA GLN A 360 30.83 15.90 -4.05
C GLN A 360 29.65 14.95 -3.73
N GLY A 361 28.46 15.52 -3.54
CA GLY A 361 27.29 14.79 -3.09
C GLY A 361 27.44 14.25 -1.66
N LEU A 362 26.67 13.21 -1.34
CA LEU A 362 26.71 12.57 -0.02
C LEU A 362 27.79 11.50 0.05
N ALA A 363 28.55 11.52 1.14
CA ALA A 363 29.58 10.52 1.40
C ALA A 363 28.96 9.13 1.61
N LYS A 364 29.66 8.09 1.14
CA LYS A 364 29.25 6.69 1.27
C LYS A 364 28.96 6.32 2.73
N GLU A 365 29.81 6.77 3.64
CA GLU A 365 29.72 6.46 5.08
C GLU A 365 28.45 7.06 5.70
N THR A 366 27.91 8.14 5.11
CA THR A 366 26.65 8.74 5.56
C THR A 366 25.45 7.90 5.14
N LEU A 367 25.52 7.22 4.00
CA LEU A 367 24.40 6.46 3.42
C LEU A 367 24.41 4.97 3.79
N GLU A 368 25.59 4.39 4.04
CA GLU A 368 25.78 2.98 4.37
C GLU A 368 24.88 2.45 5.50
N PRO A 369 24.58 3.21 6.58
CA PRO A 369 23.70 2.73 7.65
C PRO A 369 22.23 2.51 7.22
N PHE A 370 21.78 3.14 6.13
CA PHE A 370 20.39 3.19 5.72
C PHE A 370 20.10 2.18 4.62
N THR A 371 20.06 0.91 4.97
CA THR A 371 19.86 -0.17 4.00
C THR A 371 18.46 -0.20 3.41
N GLN A 372 17.48 0.48 4.02
CA GLN A 372 16.10 0.55 3.56
C GLN A 372 15.80 1.81 2.73
N LEU A 373 16.80 2.66 2.50
CA LEU A 373 16.62 3.93 1.81
C LEU A 373 16.12 3.69 0.39
N GLY A 374 14.90 4.14 0.08
CA GLY A 374 14.27 3.99 -1.22
C GLY A 374 14.52 5.19 -2.12
N GLN A 375 14.37 6.41 -1.57
CA GLN A 375 14.45 7.64 -2.35
C GLN A 375 15.47 8.61 -1.79
N ILE A 376 16.31 9.16 -2.68
CA ILE A 376 17.25 10.24 -2.38
C ILE A 376 16.94 11.42 -3.29
N MET A 377 16.73 12.59 -2.69
CA MET A 377 16.51 13.84 -3.39
C MET A 377 17.53 14.88 -2.95
N LEU A 378 18.25 15.45 -3.92
CA LEU A 378 19.22 16.53 -3.74
C LEU A 378 18.75 17.75 -4.52
N LEU A 379 18.26 18.78 -3.83
CA LEU A 379 17.64 19.95 -4.46
C LEU A 379 18.39 21.24 -4.13
N PHE A 380 18.57 22.12 -5.12
CA PHE A 380 19.16 23.44 -4.92
C PHE A 380 20.53 23.37 -4.21
N THR A 381 21.38 22.45 -4.66
CA THR A 381 22.74 22.24 -4.11
C THR A 381 23.80 22.79 -5.07
N ASP A 382 25.04 22.96 -4.61
CA ASP A 382 26.18 23.26 -5.47
C ASP A 382 26.91 21.99 -5.97
N MET A 383 26.21 20.85 -6.00
CA MET A 383 26.81 19.57 -6.39
C MET A 383 27.33 19.59 -7.82
N GLU A 384 28.61 19.22 -7.97
CA GLU A 384 29.34 19.14 -9.25
C GLU A 384 29.63 17.68 -9.64
N ALA A 385 29.78 16.80 -8.65
CA ALA A 385 30.00 15.36 -8.83
C ALA A 385 29.42 14.57 -7.65
N TRP A 386 29.25 13.26 -7.84
CA TRP A 386 28.89 12.34 -6.76
C TRP A 386 29.43 10.94 -7.04
N ASP A 387 30.31 10.46 -6.16
CA ASP A 387 31.03 9.19 -6.35
C ASP A 387 30.19 7.95 -6.00
N GLY A 388 29.26 8.06 -5.04
CA GLY A 388 28.49 6.91 -4.53
C GLY A 388 29.35 5.94 -3.71
N PRO A 389 29.03 4.63 -3.68
CA PRO A 389 27.87 3.98 -4.29
C PRO A 389 26.55 4.33 -3.56
N LEU A 390 25.44 4.15 -4.27
CA LEU A 390 24.11 4.23 -3.68
C LEU A 390 23.82 2.98 -2.82
N PRO A 391 23.05 3.11 -1.73
CA PRO A 391 22.52 1.93 -1.03
C PRO A 391 21.72 1.02 -1.96
N PRO A 392 21.72 -0.30 -1.72
CA PRO A 392 21.18 -1.29 -2.67
C PRO A 392 19.66 -1.16 -2.89
N ASP A 393 18.92 -0.65 -1.91
CA ASP A 393 17.45 -0.53 -1.96
C ASP A 393 16.97 0.79 -2.57
N VAL A 394 17.88 1.70 -2.95
CA VAL A 394 17.52 2.95 -3.61
C VAL A 394 16.87 2.63 -4.96
N ASN A 395 15.62 3.04 -5.10
CA ASN A 395 14.80 2.86 -6.29
C ASN A 395 14.56 4.18 -7.05
N GLN A 396 14.79 5.32 -6.39
CA GLN A 396 14.60 6.65 -6.97
C GLN A 396 15.72 7.61 -6.55
N VAL A 397 16.30 8.29 -7.55
CA VAL A 397 17.22 9.40 -7.34
C VAL A 397 16.72 10.62 -8.08
N SER A 398 16.59 11.73 -7.36
CA SER A 398 16.25 13.05 -7.91
C SER A 398 17.36 14.05 -7.60
N ILE A 399 17.89 14.69 -8.63
CA ILE A 399 18.88 15.77 -8.51
C ILE A 399 18.32 16.97 -9.27
N ARG A 400 17.97 18.02 -8.53
CA ARG A 400 17.31 19.22 -9.08
C ARG A 400 18.12 20.47 -8.76
N PHE A 401 18.23 21.37 -9.74
CA PHE A 401 18.86 22.69 -9.61
C PHE A 401 20.26 22.60 -8.98
N SER A 402 21.12 21.76 -9.56
CA SER A 402 22.51 21.55 -9.13
C SER A 402 23.50 21.98 -10.22
N GLN A 403 24.79 22.08 -9.88
CA GLN A 403 25.85 22.54 -10.80
C GLN A 403 26.49 21.39 -11.62
N LEU A 404 25.73 20.31 -11.84
CA LEU A 404 26.20 19.16 -12.61
C LEU A 404 26.43 19.54 -14.08
N ARG A 405 27.60 19.16 -14.59
CA ARG A 405 27.95 19.21 -16.02
C ARG A 405 27.93 17.84 -16.70
N SER A 406 28.00 16.76 -15.93
CA SER A 406 27.95 15.40 -16.46
C SER A 406 27.22 14.49 -15.48
N ILE A 407 26.88 13.28 -15.94
CA ILE A 407 26.24 12.27 -15.10
C ILE A 407 27.23 11.83 -14.01
N PRO A 408 26.83 11.87 -12.71
CA PRO A 408 27.72 11.47 -11.62
C PRO A 408 27.96 9.96 -11.58
N ARG A 409 29.13 9.56 -11.04
CA ARG A 409 29.55 8.15 -10.89
C ARG A 409 28.53 7.30 -10.17
N ALA A 410 27.89 7.84 -9.14
CA ALA A 410 26.83 7.17 -8.40
C ALA A 410 25.67 6.65 -9.28
N LEU A 411 25.48 7.23 -10.47
CA LEU A 411 24.40 6.87 -11.41
C LEU A 411 24.84 6.01 -12.59
N TYR A 412 26.13 5.68 -12.75
CA TYR A 412 26.57 4.78 -13.83
C TYR A 412 27.52 3.68 -13.39
N GLN A 413 28.08 3.76 -12.19
CA GLN A 413 28.98 2.76 -11.65
C GLN A 413 28.28 1.95 -10.55
N ASN A 414 28.18 0.63 -10.74
CA ASN A 414 27.54 -0.30 -9.79
C ASN A 414 26.10 0.09 -9.43
N VAL A 415 25.33 0.52 -10.43
CA VAL A 415 23.94 0.92 -10.27
C VAL A 415 23.10 -0.29 -9.85
N SER A 416 22.30 -0.12 -8.79
CA SER A 416 21.41 -1.17 -8.30
C SER A 416 20.35 -1.54 -9.36
N GLU A 417 20.02 -2.83 -9.48
CA GLU A 417 18.90 -3.30 -10.30
C GLU A 417 17.53 -2.78 -9.80
N LYS A 418 17.47 -2.30 -8.55
CA LYS A 418 16.25 -1.71 -7.96
C LYS A 418 16.03 -0.26 -8.39
N LEU A 419 17.03 0.43 -8.92
CA LEU A 419 16.88 1.80 -9.41
C LEU A 419 15.98 1.80 -10.64
N VAL A 420 14.84 2.48 -10.54
CA VAL A 420 13.80 2.54 -11.58
C VAL A 420 13.42 3.97 -11.96
N VAL A 421 13.74 4.95 -11.12
CA VAL A 421 13.49 6.38 -11.39
C VAL A 421 14.79 7.16 -11.30
N ILE A 422 15.10 7.90 -12.38
CA ILE A 422 16.15 8.93 -12.39
C ILE A 422 15.52 10.24 -12.82
N GLU A 423 15.72 11.26 -11.99
CA GLU A 423 15.30 12.61 -12.30
C GLU A 423 16.49 13.57 -12.20
N LEU A 424 16.75 14.25 -13.31
CA LEU A 424 17.73 15.33 -13.42
C LEU A 424 17.01 16.57 -13.94
N GLU A 425 16.99 17.62 -13.14
CA GLU A 425 16.35 18.88 -13.51
C GLU A 425 17.25 20.08 -13.28
N GLY A 426 17.22 21.05 -14.19
CA GLY A 426 17.89 22.34 -13.99
C GLY A 426 19.40 22.22 -13.85
N CYS A 427 19.97 21.17 -14.45
CA CYS A 427 21.41 20.90 -14.49
C CYS A 427 21.94 21.28 -15.88
N ARG A 428 23.13 21.87 -15.98
CA ARG A 428 23.73 22.26 -17.27
C ARG A 428 24.56 21.13 -17.84
N LEU A 429 23.90 20.01 -18.14
CA LEU A 429 24.55 18.79 -18.61
C LEU A 429 25.14 18.98 -20.02
N ASP A 430 26.40 18.61 -20.17
CA ASP A 430 27.04 18.39 -21.45
C ASP A 430 26.36 17.20 -22.19
N PRO A 431 26.51 17.10 -23.53
CA PRO A 431 25.93 16.00 -24.29
C PRO A 431 26.29 14.62 -23.71
N MET A 432 25.27 13.83 -23.40
CA MET A 432 25.41 12.52 -22.75
C MET A 432 25.80 11.43 -23.76
N PRO A 433 26.88 10.67 -23.52
CA PRO A 433 27.22 9.50 -24.31
C PRO A 433 26.14 8.40 -24.25
N PRO A 434 25.94 7.60 -25.33
CA PRO A 434 24.89 6.57 -25.38
C PRO A 434 24.99 5.49 -24.30
N ILE A 435 26.22 5.21 -23.84
CA ILE A 435 26.50 4.16 -22.84
C ILE A 435 25.74 4.34 -21.53
N PHE A 436 25.39 5.59 -21.14
CA PHE A 436 24.61 5.81 -19.92
C PHE A 436 23.21 5.18 -20.03
N PHE A 437 22.59 5.24 -21.20
CA PHE A 437 21.26 4.68 -21.43
C PHE A 437 21.27 3.15 -21.55
N GLU A 438 22.39 2.55 -21.95
CA GLU A 438 22.60 1.10 -21.86
C GLU A 438 22.67 0.62 -20.41
N ILE A 439 23.38 1.37 -19.54
CA ILE A 439 23.49 1.09 -18.11
C ILE A 439 22.12 1.26 -17.43
N TRP A 440 21.34 2.26 -17.83
CA TRP A 440 20.01 2.56 -17.31
C TRP A 440 18.90 1.66 -17.86
N SER A 441 19.22 0.44 -18.28
CA SER A 441 18.26 -0.51 -18.85
C SER A 441 17.07 -0.85 -17.95
N ASN A 442 17.19 -0.71 -16.62
CA ASN A 442 16.12 -0.95 -15.64
C ASN A 442 15.25 0.29 -15.35
N ILE A 443 15.62 1.47 -15.84
CA ILE A 443 14.88 2.71 -15.59
C ILE A 443 13.54 2.70 -16.31
N ALA A 444 12.47 2.91 -15.55
CA ALA A 444 11.09 3.04 -16.03
C ALA A 444 10.66 4.50 -16.19
N PHE A 445 11.17 5.39 -15.34
CA PHE A 445 10.86 6.82 -15.34
C PHE A 445 12.15 7.62 -15.45
N LEU A 446 12.30 8.35 -16.56
CA LEU A 446 13.47 9.19 -16.81
C LEU A 446 13.03 10.64 -17.00
N THR A 447 13.48 11.51 -16.09
CA THR A 447 13.29 12.96 -16.22
C THR A 447 14.62 13.62 -16.55
N LEU A 448 14.64 14.35 -17.67
CA LEU A 448 15.74 15.21 -18.12
C LEU A 448 15.13 16.58 -18.46
N ALA A 449 14.74 17.34 -17.44
CA ALA A 449 14.02 18.59 -17.59
C ALA A 449 14.95 19.79 -17.44
N ASN A 450 14.84 20.80 -18.30
CA ASN A 450 15.69 21.99 -18.26
C ASN A 450 17.20 21.65 -18.18
N VAL A 451 17.65 20.77 -19.08
CA VAL A 451 19.05 20.33 -19.19
C VAL A 451 19.69 20.74 -20.53
N THR A 452 19.07 21.70 -21.23
CA THR A 452 19.56 22.30 -22.49
C THR A 452 19.61 21.37 -23.72
N LEU A 453 18.86 20.26 -23.71
CA LEU A 453 18.81 19.32 -24.84
C LEU A 453 18.23 19.96 -26.09
N THR A 454 18.90 19.77 -27.24
CA THR A 454 18.41 20.18 -28.56
C THR A 454 17.86 19.02 -29.38
N GLU A 455 18.26 17.79 -29.05
CA GLU A 455 17.79 16.55 -29.65
C GLU A 455 17.62 15.48 -28.56
N LEU A 456 16.87 14.41 -28.86
CA LEU A 456 16.79 13.26 -27.96
C LEU A 456 18.16 12.57 -27.90
N PRO A 457 18.74 12.35 -26.70
CA PRO A 457 20.00 11.64 -26.58
C PRO A 457 19.94 10.24 -27.20
N ARG A 458 20.99 9.89 -27.96
CA ARG A 458 21.11 8.55 -28.57
C ARG A 458 21.11 7.48 -27.48
N GLY A 459 20.34 6.41 -27.67
CA GLY A 459 20.19 5.30 -26.73
C GLY A 459 18.95 5.40 -25.83
N VAL A 460 18.35 6.58 -25.63
CA VAL A 460 17.10 6.70 -24.85
C VAL A 460 15.98 5.86 -25.48
N SER A 461 15.89 5.90 -26.82
CA SER A 461 14.93 5.10 -27.59
C SER A 461 15.13 3.58 -27.44
N ASP A 462 16.30 3.13 -26.99
CA ASP A 462 16.67 1.71 -26.89
C ASP A 462 16.55 1.16 -25.45
N MET A 463 16.27 2.02 -24.46
CA MET A 463 16.10 1.62 -23.06
C MET A 463 14.94 0.62 -22.92
N ALA A 464 15.24 -0.60 -22.48
CA ALA A 464 14.30 -1.72 -22.53
C ALA A 464 13.03 -1.50 -21.68
N ASN A 465 13.17 -0.91 -20.50
CA ASN A 465 12.08 -0.82 -19.51
C ASN A 465 11.45 0.58 -19.37
N VAL A 466 11.88 1.57 -20.17
CA VAL A 466 11.36 2.94 -20.05
C VAL A 466 9.88 3.01 -20.41
N GLN A 467 9.10 3.69 -19.57
CA GLN A 467 7.65 3.84 -19.70
C GLN A 467 7.24 5.32 -19.74
N VAL A 468 7.97 6.18 -19.04
CA VAL A 468 7.74 7.62 -19.01
C VAL A 468 9.06 8.36 -19.20
N VAL A 469 9.07 9.33 -20.11
CA VAL A 469 10.21 10.21 -20.36
C VAL A 469 9.75 11.67 -20.29
N ILE A 470 10.28 12.42 -19.33
CA ILE A 470 9.95 13.84 -19.12
C ILE A 470 11.12 14.68 -19.64
N LEU A 471 10.88 15.49 -20.68
CA LEU A 471 11.87 16.34 -21.37
C LEU A 471 11.46 17.81 -21.33
N ARG A 472 10.73 18.22 -20.28
CA ARG A 472 10.21 19.58 -20.10
C ARG A 472 11.29 20.64 -20.23
N ASN A 473 10.92 21.81 -20.75
CA ASN A 473 11.77 23.01 -20.76
C ASN A 473 13.16 22.80 -21.39
N ASN A 474 13.23 22.00 -22.46
CA ASN A 474 14.43 21.87 -23.29
C ASN A 474 14.26 22.68 -24.60
N ARG A 475 15.11 22.40 -25.59
CA ARG A 475 15.13 23.09 -26.90
C ARG A 475 14.83 22.13 -28.05
N LEU A 476 14.01 21.11 -27.79
CA LEU A 476 13.62 20.13 -28.79
C LEU A 476 12.67 20.75 -29.81
N THR A 477 12.84 20.42 -31.08
CA THR A 477 12.00 20.89 -32.20
C THR A 477 11.12 19.79 -32.80
N GLU A 478 11.38 18.54 -32.43
CA GLU A 478 10.74 17.35 -32.99
C GLU A 478 10.22 16.43 -31.88
N ILE A 479 9.14 15.72 -32.17
CA ILE A 479 8.61 14.67 -31.29
C ILE A 479 9.46 13.41 -31.48
N PRO A 480 9.93 12.77 -30.40
CA PRO A 480 10.69 11.52 -30.47
C PRO A 480 9.77 10.35 -30.84
N SER A 481 9.44 10.21 -32.12
CA SER A 481 8.48 9.23 -32.63
C SER A 481 8.83 7.79 -32.23
N SER A 482 10.11 7.44 -32.11
CA SER A 482 10.57 6.13 -31.65
C SER A 482 10.06 5.75 -30.25
N LEU A 483 10.01 6.70 -29.31
CA LEU A 483 9.44 6.49 -27.97
C LEU A 483 7.92 6.33 -28.05
N VAL A 484 7.26 7.18 -28.85
CA VAL A 484 5.81 7.15 -29.02
C VAL A 484 5.34 5.81 -29.60
N HIS A 485 6.02 5.28 -30.62
CA HIS A 485 5.71 3.97 -31.20
C HIS A 485 5.88 2.81 -30.20
N ARG A 486 6.75 2.96 -29.20
CA ARG A 486 6.94 2.01 -28.10
C ARG A 486 5.93 2.17 -26.96
N GLN A 487 4.90 3.00 -27.14
CA GLN A 487 3.88 3.30 -26.12
C GLN A 487 4.46 3.97 -24.85
N VAL A 488 5.59 4.67 -24.99
CA VAL A 488 6.17 5.47 -23.90
C VAL A 488 5.40 6.79 -23.80
N THR A 489 5.04 7.19 -22.59
CA THR A 489 4.49 8.53 -22.33
C THR A 489 5.63 9.54 -22.34
N VAL A 490 5.52 10.59 -23.16
CA VAL A 490 6.56 11.61 -23.34
C VAL A 490 6.00 12.99 -23.02
N ASP A 491 6.62 13.68 -22.07
CA ASP A 491 6.31 15.07 -21.77
C ASP A 491 7.34 16.00 -22.42
N LEU A 492 6.90 16.79 -23.39
CA LEU A 492 7.70 17.74 -24.16
C LEU A 492 7.30 19.19 -23.87
N SER A 493 6.57 19.44 -22.78
CA SER A 493 6.07 20.77 -22.45
C SER A 493 7.19 21.80 -22.34
N GLY A 494 6.97 23.02 -22.82
CA GLY A 494 7.97 24.09 -22.81
C GLY A 494 9.16 23.91 -23.77
N ASN A 495 9.02 23.08 -24.81
CA ASN A 495 9.99 22.94 -25.91
C ASN A 495 9.59 23.77 -27.15
N SER A 496 10.45 23.76 -28.18
CA SER A 496 10.26 24.52 -29.44
C SER A 496 9.58 23.70 -30.55
N ILE A 497 8.56 22.90 -30.21
CA ILE A 497 7.86 22.04 -31.16
C ILE A 497 6.82 22.85 -31.94
N ALA A 498 7.01 22.96 -33.26
CA ALA A 498 6.12 23.70 -34.13
C ALA A 498 4.93 22.85 -34.59
N ALA A 499 3.77 23.49 -34.82
CA ALA A 499 2.59 22.79 -35.32
C ALA A 499 2.81 22.05 -36.66
N SER A 500 3.76 22.51 -37.48
CA SER A 500 4.08 21.90 -38.77
C SER A 500 4.89 20.60 -38.67
N THR A 501 5.53 20.33 -37.53
CA THR A 501 6.35 19.12 -37.33
C THR A 501 5.58 17.98 -36.66
N VAL A 502 4.30 18.22 -36.33
CA VAL A 502 3.44 17.24 -35.64
C VAL A 502 2.50 16.57 -36.63
N ASP A 503 2.65 15.25 -36.78
CA ASP A 503 1.82 14.38 -37.61
C ASP A 503 1.03 13.31 -36.82
N MET A 504 1.24 13.20 -35.50
CA MET A 504 0.66 12.14 -34.65
C MET A 504 -0.46 12.67 -33.72
N MET A 505 -1.72 12.70 -34.19
CA MET A 505 -2.84 13.24 -33.38
C MET A 505 -3.29 12.29 -32.24
N ASP A 506 -3.38 10.98 -32.48
CA ASP A 506 -3.90 10.04 -31.47
C ASP A 506 -3.06 9.99 -30.17
N PRO A 507 -1.71 9.98 -30.24
CA PRO A 507 -0.87 10.03 -29.03
C PRO A 507 -1.04 11.33 -28.22
N ILE A 508 -1.36 12.44 -28.88
CA ILE A 508 -1.59 13.73 -28.22
C ILE A 508 -2.94 13.71 -27.50
N GLN A 509 -3.99 13.26 -28.18
CA GLN A 509 -5.34 13.18 -27.59
C GLN A 509 -5.43 12.19 -26.42
N SER A 510 -4.67 11.08 -26.48
CA SER A 510 -4.59 10.10 -25.40
C SER A 510 -3.68 10.52 -24.24
N ARG A 511 -3.13 11.75 -24.26
CA ARG A 511 -2.13 12.26 -23.30
C ARG A 511 -0.88 11.38 -23.19
N GLN A 512 -0.57 10.61 -24.24
CA GLN A 512 0.72 9.94 -24.37
C GLN A 512 1.83 10.97 -24.67
N VAL A 513 1.53 12.01 -25.45
CA VAL A 513 2.47 13.10 -25.74
C VAL A 513 1.89 14.41 -25.19
N LEU A 514 2.60 15.03 -24.25
CA LEU A 514 2.23 16.32 -23.66
C LEU A 514 3.05 17.44 -24.30
N LEU A 515 2.37 18.52 -24.72
CA LEU A 515 2.94 19.60 -25.54
C LEU A 515 2.65 21.01 -24.99
N SER A 516 2.22 21.12 -23.73
CA SER A 516 1.84 22.41 -23.13
C SER A 516 2.99 23.44 -23.24
N GLY A 517 2.67 24.69 -23.58
CA GLY A 517 3.65 25.76 -23.78
C GLY A 517 4.67 25.52 -24.91
N THR A 518 4.31 24.72 -25.91
CA THR A 518 5.05 24.65 -27.17
C THR A 518 4.36 25.50 -28.25
N PRO A 519 5.08 25.93 -29.31
CA PRO A 519 4.47 26.62 -30.46
C PRO A 519 3.35 25.84 -31.16
N TYR A 520 3.29 24.50 -31.02
CA TYR A 520 2.14 23.70 -31.42
C TYR A 520 0.87 24.14 -30.69
N CYS A 521 0.95 24.27 -29.37
CA CYS A 521 -0.17 24.62 -28.53
C CYS A 521 -0.62 26.07 -28.69
N ASP A 522 0.31 26.99 -28.96
CA ASP A 522 -0.01 28.39 -29.29
C ASP A 522 -0.88 28.50 -30.55
N LYS A 523 -0.71 27.56 -31.50
CA LYS A 523 -1.49 27.53 -32.74
C LYS A 523 -2.83 26.82 -32.58
N ILE A 524 -2.89 25.71 -31.84
CA ILE A 524 -4.13 24.92 -31.69
C ILE A 524 -5.09 25.53 -30.67
N GLY A 525 -4.58 25.94 -29.51
CA GLY A 525 -5.38 26.59 -28.45
C GLY A 525 -6.47 25.71 -27.82
N ASP A 526 -6.38 24.38 -27.90
CA ASP A 526 -7.33 23.45 -27.27
C ASP A 526 -7.00 23.25 -25.78
N PRO A 527 -7.81 23.75 -24.84
CA PRO A 527 -7.51 23.69 -23.41
C PRO A 527 -7.55 22.26 -22.82
N SER A 528 -8.08 21.27 -23.54
CA SER A 528 -8.07 19.87 -23.10
C SER A 528 -6.71 19.18 -23.29
N ILE A 529 -5.88 19.73 -24.19
CA ILE A 529 -4.58 19.18 -24.61
C ILE A 529 -3.45 20.16 -24.25
N CYS A 530 -3.71 21.45 -24.45
CA CYS A 530 -2.74 22.52 -24.39
C CYS A 530 -3.04 23.43 -23.20
N HIS A 531 -2.29 23.20 -22.12
CA HIS A 531 -2.40 24.01 -20.92
C HIS A 531 -1.59 25.30 -21.08
N GLN A 532 -2.14 26.41 -20.58
CA GLN A 532 -1.53 27.74 -20.71
C GLN A 532 -0.31 27.87 -19.80
N PHE A 533 0.61 28.75 -20.18
CA PHE A 533 1.76 29.10 -19.36
C PHE A 533 1.47 30.44 -18.68
N CYS A 534 1.65 30.52 -17.36
CA CYS A 534 1.53 31.78 -16.63
C CYS A 534 2.81 32.61 -16.68
N ALA A 535 3.97 31.96 -16.88
CA ALA A 535 5.27 32.58 -17.08
C ALA A 535 6.14 31.75 -18.04
N GLU A 536 7.28 32.29 -18.47
CA GLU A 536 8.25 31.56 -19.28
C GLU A 536 8.65 30.25 -18.58
N HIS A 537 8.55 29.13 -19.31
CA HIS A 537 8.87 27.80 -18.79
C HIS A 537 8.01 27.30 -17.61
N CYS A 538 6.83 27.90 -17.35
CA CYS A 538 5.91 27.45 -16.31
C CYS A 538 4.48 27.25 -16.84
N SER A 539 4.01 25.99 -16.82
CA SER A 539 2.63 25.61 -17.10
C SER A 539 1.73 25.86 -15.89
N VAL A 540 0.50 26.32 -16.09
CA VAL A 540 -0.47 26.52 -14.98
C VAL A 540 -0.81 25.24 -14.22
N ASP A 541 -0.70 24.08 -14.87
CA ASP A 541 -0.95 22.76 -14.26
C ASP A 541 0.12 22.36 -13.23
N TRP A 542 1.28 23.04 -13.24
CA TRP A 542 2.39 22.79 -12.32
C TRP A 542 2.26 23.64 -11.06
N VAL A 543 1.49 24.74 -11.12
CA VAL A 543 1.29 25.63 -9.99
C VAL A 543 0.43 24.93 -8.92
N GLY A 544 0.98 24.75 -7.72
CA GLY A 544 0.24 24.12 -6.62
C GLY A 544 0.09 22.60 -6.77
N ASP A 545 1.00 21.94 -7.48
CA ASP A 545 1.02 20.50 -7.70
C ASP A 545 1.82 19.72 -6.63
N HIS A 546 2.17 20.36 -5.52
CA HIS A 546 3.00 19.82 -4.42
C HIS A 546 4.47 19.61 -4.75
N ARG A 547 4.93 20.06 -5.92
CA ARG A 547 6.35 20.05 -6.30
C ARG A 547 6.81 21.49 -6.47
N CYS A 548 7.90 21.86 -5.81
CA CYS A 548 8.51 23.16 -6.08
C CYS A 548 9.09 23.19 -7.50
N ASP A 549 8.41 23.89 -8.39
CA ASP A 549 8.82 24.16 -9.76
C ASP A 549 9.39 25.56 -9.88
N TRP A 550 10.72 25.63 -9.94
CA TRP A 550 11.45 26.89 -9.85
C TRP A 550 11.05 27.92 -10.91
N ALA A 551 10.67 27.48 -12.12
CA ALA A 551 10.19 28.37 -13.17
C ALA A 551 8.86 29.06 -12.81
N CYS A 552 8.04 28.40 -11.99
CA CYS A 552 6.73 28.87 -11.52
C CYS A 552 6.82 29.76 -10.27
N PHE A 553 7.98 29.83 -9.62
CA PHE A 553 8.21 30.66 -8.42
C PHE A 553 8.40 32.14 -8.78
N ASN A 554 7.34 32.78 -9.26
CA ASN A 554 7.29 34.20 -9.61
C ASN A 554 5.87 34.76 -9.36
N SER A 555 5.71 36.10 -9.38
CA SER A 555 4.43 36.75 -9.11
C SER A 555 3.31 36.38 -10.09
N ASP A 556 3.64 36.17 -11.36
CA ASP A 556 2.67 35.92 -12.43
C ASP A 556 2.02 34.53 -12.30
N CYS A 557 2.78 33.57 -11.75
CA CYS A 557 2.33 32.22 -11.43
C CYS A 557 1.94 32.04 -9.96
N GLY A 558 1.76 33.12 -9.20
CA GLY A 558 1.34 33.07 -7.80
C GLY A 558 2.35 32.38 -6.88
N TYR A 559 3.64 32.47 -7.18
CA TYR A 559 4.75 31.83 -6.47
C TYR A 559 4.57 30.32 -6.32
N ASP A 560 4.25 29.66 -7.43
CA ASP A 560 4.10 28.20 -7.53
C ASP A 560 3.04 27.63 -6.56
N GLY A 561 2.00 28.41 -6.27
CA GLY A 561 0.96 28.00 -5.31
C GLY A 561 1.46 27.85 -3.87
N GLY A 562 2.72 28.23 -3.58
CA GLY A 562 3.37 28.05 -2.28
C GLY A 562 4.22 26.78 -2.16
N ASP A 563 4.32 25.93 -3.19
CA ASP A 563 5.05 24.65 -3.11
C ASP A 563 6.56 24.84 -2.87
N CYS A 564 7.12 26.00 -3.23
CA CYS A 564 8.51 26.35 -2.94
C CYS A 564 8.77 26.98 -1.56
N ASP A 565 7.73 27.29 -0.76
CA ASP A 565 7.90 27.98 0.53
C ASP A 565 8.75 27.16 1.53
N GLU A 566 8.71 25.83 1.43
CA GLU A 566 9.50 24.95 2.30
C GLU A 566 11.02 25.12 2.12
N PHE A 567 11.47 25.68 0.99
CA PHE A 567 12.89 25.90 0.73
C PHE A 567 13.44 27.21 1.31
N GLY A 568 12.55 28.14 1.72
CA GLY A 568 12.92 29.41 2.32
C GLY A 568 13.59 30.37 1.33
N PHE A 569 13.04 30.46 0.12
CA PHE A 569 13.42 31.47 -0.87
C PHE A 569 12.63 32.76 -0.65
N ASP A 570 13.24 33.89 -0.98
CA ASP A 570 12.55 35.18 -0.98
C ASP A 570 11.63 35.26 -2.21
N ARG A 571 10.39 35.72 -1.99
CA ARG A 571 9.43 36.01 -3.06
C ARG A 571 9.81 37.36 -3.69
N ILE A 572 10.63 37.29 -4.73
CA ILE A 572 11.14 38.47 -5.46
C ILE A 572 10.10 38.96 -6.48
#